data_AF-A0A974GSW5-F1
#
_entry.id   AF-A0A974GSW5-F1
#
_cell.length_a   1.000
_cell.length_b   1.000
_cell.length_c   1.000
_cell.angle_alpha   90.00
_cell.angle_beta   90.00
_cell.angle_gamma   90.00
#
_symmetry.space_group_name_H-M   'P 1'
#
loop_
_entity.id
_entity.type
_entity.pdbx_description
1 polymer ?
#
loop_
_entity_poly.entity_id
_entity_poly.type
_entity_poly.pdbx_seq_one_letter_code
_entity_poly.pdbx_strand_id
1 'polypeptide(L)'
;PPDPVFLPAELEVLGVPEYYRLQRVDQDVPPNSSLHSRSETFLLLRHQAGSQALLQATYPPFSTRQVNGTPSDHPGMIPSPPGSASWAIRAVSLESSVSPAEPVARVLFHLHGPDWMPGKQDHPGIQDHAEVQDQPRDWDHAAAPLGVCVVELEIPARWFSLGSHRSRRRDRDTPSPPEPPEAAELHYSVGGPGECGKGEPPQFLGMLELRAGEPERRQEVRLDDKVMLSVPDATLRPGQRFRATITLRNNFTAHGLTLRVKAKKGLQVVAAHPAIPSAWSAHLEHSRGPKHSLAVVTCRRIGDIPGSSGRVSDSAAFLHLELAVENGTGGPARPLTWQVEYPGQDPESQKDKLVWEIQVAEREIRALVPLVQELEILNTAPLTGIPRVIPVKVVAVEAGGGVSELADPVGCESADKQVLQVS
;
A
#
# COMPACT_ATOMS: atom_id res chain seq x y z
N PRO A 1 31.24 57.84 -38.17
CA PRO A 1 30.56 57.05 -37.11
C PRO A 1 29.69 55.97 -37.76
N PRO A 2 29.70 54.71 -37.29
CA PRO A 2 28.66 53.78 -37.71
C PRO A 2 27.30 54.33 -37.25
N ASP A 3 26.30 54.25 -38.12
CA ASP A 3 24.96 54.73 -37.83
C ASP A 3 24.38 54.02 -36.59
N PRO A 4 23.58 54.72 -35.77
CA PRO A 4 22.93 54.11 -34.62
C PRO A 4 22.06 52.94 -35.07
N VAL A 5 22.33 51.76 -34.51
CA VAL A 5 21.57 50.53 -34.77
C VAL A 5 20.18 50.68 -34.18
N PHE A 6 19.15 50.59 -35.02
CA PHE A 6 17.75 50.58 -34.60
C PHE A 6 17.22 49.15 -34.60
N LEU A 7 16.61 48.75 -33.49
CA LEU A 7 15.81 47.53 -33.38
C LEU A 7 14.69 47.56 -34.45
N PRO A 8 14.34 46.41 -35.07
CA PRO A 8 14.27 45.12 -34.38
C PRO A 8 15.25 44.04 -34.88
N ALA A 9 15.99 43.44 -33.94
CA ALA A 9 16.58 42.11 -34.13
C ALA A 9 15.50 41.03 -33.86
N GLU A 10 15.53 39.96 -34.63
CA GLU A 10 14.68 38.78 -34.45
C GLU A 10 15.28 37.85 -33.40
N LEU A 11 14.46 37.43 -32.43
CA LEU A 11 14.86 36.53 -31.34
C LEU A 11 14.23 35.15 -31.55
N GLU A 12 15.08 34.13 -31.61
CA GLU A 12 14.67 32.72 -31.79
C GLU A 12 15.28 31.85 -30.69
N VAL A 13 14.49 30.95 -30.13
CA VAL A 13 14.95 29.96 -29.14
C VAL A 13 15.28 28.65 -29.86
N LEU A 14 16.46 28.12 -29.62
CA LEU A 14 16.99 26.89 -30.20
C LEU A 14 17.37 25.88 -29.10
N GLY A 15 17.45 24.60 -29.46
CA GLY A 15 17.93 23.55 -28.55
C GLY A 15 16.92 23.09 -27.50
N VAL A 16 15.67 23.56 -27.57
CA VAL A 16 14.56 23.13 -26.70
C VAL A 16 13.43 22.59 -27.58
N PRO A 17 12.86 21.40 -27.30
CA PRO A 17 11.84 20.79 -28.15
C PRO A 17 10.52 21.57 -28.14
N GLU A 18 10.16 22.23 -27.03
CA GLU A 18 8.95 23.04 -26.91
C GLU A 18 9.20 24.36 -26.17
N TYR A 19 8.82 25.47 -26.81
CA TYR A 19 8.86 26.81 -26.21
C TYR A 19 7.68 27.67 -26.67
N TYR A 20 7.25 28.59 -25.82
CA TYR A 20 6.14 29.50 -26.10
C TYR A 20 6.56 30.94 -25.80
N ARG A 21 6.35 31.86 -26.74
CA ARG A 21 6.55 33.29 -26.50
C ARG A 21 5.34 33.85 -25.75
N LEU A 22 5.56 34.40 -24.56
CA LEU A 22 4.51 34.99 -23.75
C LEU A 22 4.25 36.44 -24.19
N GLN A 23 2.97 36.78 -24.38
CA GLN A 23 2.50 38.14 -24.64
C GLN A 23 1.45 38.51 -23.59
N ARG A 24 1.46 39.76 -23.12
CA ARG A 24 0.41 40.25 -22.22
C ARG A 24 -0.86 40.49 -23.02
N VAL A 25 -1.98 40.03 -22.48
CA VAL A 25 -3.32 40.16 -23.10
C VAL A 25 -3.77 41.62 -23.21
N ASP A 26 -3.23 42.50 -22.35
CA ASP A 26 -3.69 43.89 -22.23
C ASP A 26 -3.00 44.87 -23.18
N GLN A 27 -2.03 44.41 -24.00
CA GLN A 27 -1.23 45.29 -24.85
C GLN A 27 -0.83 44.62 -26.17
N ASP A 28 -1.29 45.19 -27.30
CA ASP A 28 -0.89 44.77 -28.67
C ASP A 28 0.59 45.05 -28.99
N VAL A 29 1.27 45.83 -28.14
CA VAL A 29 2.67 46.21 -28.27
C VAL A 29 3.40 45.82 -26.98
N PRO A 30 4.54 45.09 -27.04
CA PRO A 30 5.29 44.75 -25.83
C PRO A 30 5.67 46.04 -25.08
N PRO A 31 5.30 46.20 -23.79
CA PRO A 31 5.48 47.43 -23.01
C PRO A 31 6.93 47.88 -22.88
N ASN A 32 7.85 46.96 -23.14
CA ASN A 32 9.29 47.15 -22.97
C ASN A 32 9.99 47.22 -24.34
N SER A 33 9.39 47.94 -25.28
CA SER A 33 10.02 48.25 -26.56
C SER A 33 10.33 49.74 -26.62
N SER A 34 11.62 50.06 -26.61
CA SER A 34 12.16 51.37 -27.00
C SER A 34 13.03 51.18 -28.24
N LEU A 35 13.41 52.27 -28.90
CA LEU A 35 14.34 52.24 -30.03
C LEU A 35 15.69 51.56 -29.69
N HIS A 36 16.01 51.43 -28.39
CA HIS A 36 17.30 50.93 -27.88
C HIS A 36 17.20 49.63 -27.07
N SER A 37 16.01 49.20 -26.64
CA SER A 37 15.84 48.01 -25.81
C SER A 37 14.49 47.34 -26.08
N ARG A 38 14.51 46.02 -26.28
CA ARG A 38 13.35 45.15 -26.44
C ARG A 38 13.53 43.94 -25.54
N SER A 39 12.54 43.66 -24.69
CA SER A 39 12.50 42.42 -23.92
C SER A 39 11.38 41.50 -24.41
N GLU A 40 11.69 40.22 -24.60
CA GLU A 40 10.70 39.17 -24.86
C GLU A 40 10.78 38.12 -23.75
N THR A 41 9.63 37.54 -23.42
CA THR A 41 9.55 36.49 -22.42
C THR A 41 9.17 35.19 -23.11
N PHE A 42 9.92 34.14 -22.82
CA PHE A 42 9.69 32.79 -23.35
C PHE A 42 9.47 31.83 -22.19
N LEU A 43 8.45 30.97 -22.32
CA LEU A 43 8.24 29.79 -21.48
C LEU A 43 8.93 28.60 -22.17
N LEU A 44 9.84 27.94 -21.47
CA LEU A 44 10.57 26.77 -21.97
C LEU A 44 10.04 25.53 -21.27
N LEU A 45 9.55 24.55 -22.04
CA LEU A 45 9.16 23.25 -21.48
C LEU A 45 10.29 22.24 -21.71
N ARG A 46 10.93 21.81 -20.63
CA ARG A 46 12.01 20.83 -20.67
C ARG A 46 11.45 19.42 -20.52
N HIS A 47 11.34 18.71 -21.63
CA HIS A 47 10.88 17.32 -21.66
C HIS A 47 12.03 16.31 -21.80
N GLN A 48 13.29 16.75 -21.97
CA GLN A 48 14.47 15.90 -22.16
C GLN A 48 15.68 16.40 -21.37
N ALA A 49 16.48 15.47 -20.82
CA ALA A 49 17.77 15.83 -20.25
C ALA A 49 18.72 16.36 -21.32
N GLY A 50 19.54 17.34 -20.94
CA GLY A 50 20.65 17.81 -21.76
C GLY A 50 20.29 18.87 -22.80
N SER A 51 19.01 19.23 -22.98
CA SER A 51 18.61 20.35 -23.83
C SER A 51 19.05 21.70 -23.24
N GLN A 52 20.20 22.21 -23.69
CA GLN A 52 20.63 23.58 -23.41
C GLN A 52 19.86 24.55 -24.31
N ALA A 53 19.10 25.45 -23.69
CA ALA A 53 18.40 26.50 -24.41
C ALA A 53 19.40 27.54 -24.94
N LEU A 54 19.35 27.76 -26.24
CA LEU A 54 20.16 28.74 -26.96
C LEU A 54 19.24 29.86 -27.45
N LEU A 55 19.61 31.11 -27.19
CA LEU A 55 18.91 32.26 -27.76
C LEU A 55 19.72 32.78 -28.95
N GLN A 56 19.12 32.80 -30.13
CA GLN A 56 19.70 33.40 -31.33
C GLN A 56 19.06 34.76 -31.57
N ALA A 57 19.89 35.81 -31.67
CA ALA A 57 19.47 37.15 -32.05
C ALA A 57 20.02 37.47 -33.45
N THR A 58 19.13 37.79 -34.39
CA THR A 58 19.47 38.00 -35.81
C THR A 58 19.06 39.39 -36.26
N TYR A 59 20.00 40.14 -36.82
CA TYR A 59 19.77 41.42 -37.48
C TYR A 59 20.57 41.40 -38.80
N PRO A 60 19.95 41.07 -39.94
CA PRO A 60 20.68 40.78 -41.17
C PRO A 60 21.69 41.87 -41.53
N PRO A 61 22.97 41.52 -41.83
CA PRO A 61 23.55 40.17 -41.95
C PRO A 61 24.16 39.60 -40.65
N PHE A 62 24.01 40.28 -39.52
CA PHE A 62 24.60 39.90 -38.23
C PHE A 62 23.72 38.89 -37.48
N SER A 63 24.34 37.93 -36.81
CA SER A 63 23.67 37.00 -35.90
C SER A 63 24.58 36.69 -34.73
N THR A 64 24.02 36.58 -33.54
CA THR A 64 24.72 36.17 -32.33
C THR A 64 23.91 35.13 -31.58
N ARG A 65 24.60 34.25 -30.83
CA ARG A 65 24.00 33.16 -30.05
C ARG A 65 24.47 33.26 -28.62
N GLN A 66 23.54 33.11 -27.69
CA GLN A 66 23.80 33.07 -26.27
C GLN A 66 23.28 31.76 -25.68
N VAL A 67 24.14 31.06 -24.93
CA VAL A 67 23.71 29.94 -24.09
C VAL A 67 23.03 30.54 -22.87
N ASN A 68 21.74 30.28 -22.69
CA ASN A 68 21.09 30.63 -21.43
C ASN A 68 21.56 29.60 -20.39
N GLY A 69 22.52 30.03 -19.55
CA GLY A 69 22.82 29.33 -18.31
C GLY A 69 21.53 29.15 -17.52
N THR A 70 21.29 27.95 -17.04
CA THR A 70 20.13 27.59 -16.21
C THR A 70 19.93 28.59 -15.07
N PRO A 71 18.79 29.30 -14.99
CA PRO A 71 18.35 29.84 -13.72
C PRO A 71 18.11 28.63 -12.83
N SER A 72 18.93 28.48 -11.80
CA SER A 72 18.71 27.51 -10.74
C SER A 72 17.53 28.03 -9.91
N ASP A 73 16.31 27.87 -10.39
CA ASP A 73 15.11 28.27 -9.66
C ASP A 73 14.34 27.00 -9.28
N HIS A 74 14.64 26.51 -8.07
CA HIS A 74 13.71 26.12 -7.01
C HIS A 74 14.53 26.19 -5.70
N PRO A 75 14.16 27.00 -4.68
CA PRO A 75 14.80 26.93 -3.38
C PRO A 75 14.44 25.59 -2.73
N GLY A 76 15.32 24.60 -2.91
CA GLY A 76 15.15 23.22 -2.41
C GLY A 76 15.73 22.12 -3.31
N MET A 77 16.06 22.40 -4.57
CA MET A 77 16.64 21.41 -5.48
C MET A 77 18.11 21.73 -5.77
N ILE A 78 19.00 20.83 -5.35
CA ILE A 78 20.44 20.92 -5.63
C ILE A 78 20.65 20.71 -7.14
N PRO A 79 21.42 21.57 -7.83
CA PRO A 79 21.73 21.36 -9.25
C PRO A 79 22.56 20.09 -9.42
N SER A 80 22.02 19.15 -10.20
CA SER A 80 22.72 17.93 -10.60
C SER A 80 23.95 18.27 -11.45
N PRO A 81 25.09 17.55 -11.27
CA PRO A 81 26.29 17.80 -12.06
C PRO A 81 26.04 17.57 -13.56
N PRO A 82 26.74 18.31 -14.45
CA PRO A 82 26.58 18.16 -15.89
C PRO A 82 26.96 16.74 -16.32
N GLY A 83 25.97 15.97 -16.79
CA GLY A 83 26.12 14.56 -17.15
C GLY A 83 25.31 13.58 -16.29
N SER A 84 24.59 14.05 -15.26
CA SER A 84 23.63 13.20 -14.54
C SER A 84 22.44 12.86 -15.44
N ALA A 85 21.95 11.64 -15.33
CA ALA A 85 20.78 11.21 -16.07
C ALA A 85 19.54 12.08 -15.75
N SER A 86 18.61 12.22 -16.71
CA SER A 86 17.36 12.99 -16.62
C SER A 86 16.39 12.54 -15.54
N TRP A 87 16.60 11.33 -15.03
CA TRP A 87 15.63 10.65 -14.21
C TRP A 87 15.92 10.92 -12.73
N ALA A 88 14.86 10.87 -11.94
CA ALA A 88 14.90 10.98 -10.49
C ALA A 88 14.17 9.80 -9.85
N ILE A 89 14.43 9.57 -8.56
CA ILE A 89 13.81 8.51 -7.79
C ILE A 89 12.63 9.11 -7.03
N ARG A 90 11.48 8.44 -7.11
CA ARG A 90 10.30 8.75 -6.32
C ARG A 90 10.05 7.63 -5.33
N ALA A 91 9.85 8.01 -4.07
CA ALA A 91 9.46 7.12 -2.99
C ALA A 91 7.96 7.26 -2.71
N VAL A 92 7.28 6.13 -2.49
CA VAL A 92 5.84 6.06 -2.20
C VAL A 92 5.63 5.15 -1.00
N SER A 93 5.19 5.71 0.13
CA SER A 93 4.76 4.92 1.30
C SER A 93 3.48 4.18 0.98
N LEU A 94 3.44 2.86 1.22
CA LEU A 94 2.26 2.05 0.94
C LEU A 94 1.30 1.98 2.14
N GLU A 95 1.84 2.06 3.34
CA GLU A 95 1.09 2.09 4.59
C GLU A 95 1.07 3.50 5.18
N SER A 96 -0.09 3.91 5.67
CA SER A 96 -0.25 5.09 6.53
C SER A 96 -0.21 4.74 8.02
N SER A 97 -0.38 3.45 8.36
CA SER A 97 -0.39 2.95 9.72
C SER A 97 0.06 1.50 9.81
N VAL A 98 0.70 1.11 10.91
CA VAL A 98 1.10 -0.28 11.23
C VAL A 98 0.54 -0.72 12.58
N SER A 99 0.47 -2.03 12.81
CA SER A 99 -0.01 -2.62 14.07
C SER A 99 0.89 -3.78 14.52
N PRO A 100 0.80 -4.24 15.79
CA PRO A 100 1.53 -5.42 16.25
C PRO A 100 1.25 -6.70 15.44
N ALA A 101 0.06 -6.81 14.82
CA ALA A 101 -0.29 -7.96 13.99
C ALA A 101 0.36 -7.89 12.61
N GLU A 102 0.59 -6.67 12.11
CA GLU A 102 1.23 -6.39 10.83
C GLU A 102 2.28 -5.28 11.01
N PRO A 103 3.44 -5.60 11.61
CA PRO A 103 4.43 -4.61 11.98
C PRO A 103 5.39 -4.33 10.82
N VAL A 104 4.88 -4.20 9.59
CA VAL A 104 5.72 -3.98 8.40
C VAL A 104 5.20 -2.77 7.64
N ALA A 105 6.06 -1.77 7.48
CA ALA A 105 5.86 -0.64 6.58
C ALA A 105 6.64 -0.86 5.29
N ARG A 106 6.07 -0.53 4.14
CA ARG A 106 6.64 -0.74 2.82
C ARG A 106 6.75 0.58 2.09
N VAL A 107 7.87 0.74 1.41
CA VAL A 107 8.11 1.90 0.56
C VAL A 107 8.45 1.39 -0.84
N LEU A 108 7.70 1.85 -1.82
CA LEU A 108 7.98 1.60 -3.22
C LEU A 108 8.78 2.76 -3.80
N PHE A 109 9.95 2.44 -4.33
CA PHE A 109 10.78 3.36 -5.09
C PHE A 109 10.61 3.07 -6.57
N HIS A 110 10.42 4.12 -7.35
CA HIS A 110 10.40 4.00 -8.79
C HIS A 110 11.11 5.18 -9.45
N LEU A 111 11.66 4.92 -10.63
CA LEU A 111 12.21 5.97 -11.46
C LEU A 111 11.10 6.81 -12.09
N HIS A 112 11.36 8.10 -12.28
CA HIS A 112 10.53 9.00 -13.06
C HIS A 112 11.40 10.01 -13.84
N GLY A 113 10.83 10.68 -14.84
CA GLY A 113 11.53 11.67 -15.67
C GLY A 113 11.72 11.25 -17.14
N PRO A 114 12.44 12.02 -17.94
CA PRO A 114 12.74 11.66 -19.32
C PRO A 114 13.62 10.40 -19.42
N ASP A 115 13.29 9.50 -20.35
CA ASP A 115 14.14 8.36 -20.76
C ASP A 115 14.40 7.23 -19.74
N TRP A 116 13.62 7.10 -18.65
CA TRP A 116 13.75 5.96 -17.72
C TRP A 116 13.03 4.68 -18.17
N MET A 117 12.10 4.77 -19.13
CA MET A 117 11.41 3.62 -19.71
C MET A 117 12.35 2.84 -20.65
N PRO A 118 12.25 1.49 -20.75
CA PRO A 118 13.44 0.64 -20.90
C PRO A 118 14.22 0.80 -22.21
N GLY A 119 15.52 1.09 -22.03
CA GLY A 119 16.57 0.95 -23.04
C GLY A 119 17.96 0.87 -22.37
N LYS A 120 18.34 -0.32 -21.87
CA LYS A 120 19.71 -0.69 -21.41
C LYS A 120 20.50 0.40 -20.65
N GLN A 121 20.09 0.76 -19.44
CA GLN A 121 20.96 1.50 -18.52
C GLN A 121 21.03 0.79 -17.17
N ASP A 122 22.23 0.71 -16.59
CA ASP A 122 22.46 0.27 -15.22
C ASP A 122 21.89 1.35 -14.27
N HIS A 123 20.90 0.97 -13.46
CA HIS A 123 20.29 1.86 -12.47
C HIS A 123 21.04 1.73 -11.13
N PRO A 124 21.31 2.82 -10.39
CA PRO A 124 21.98 2.73 -9.10
C PRO A 124 21.11 1.99 -8.08
N GLY A 125 21.78 1.37 -7.12
CA GLY A 125 21.12 0.78 -5.95
C GLY A 125 20.41 1.87 -5.14
N ILE A 126 19.28 1.51 -4.54
CA ILE A 126 18.54 2.36 -3.61
C ILE A 126 18.78 1.78 -2.22
N GLN A 127 19.21 2.64 -1.29
CA GLN A 127 19.59 2.24 0.06
C GLN A 127 18.79 3.05 1.07
N ASP A 128 17.87 2.39 1.74
CA ASP A 128 16.95 3.05 2.67
C ASP A 128 17.48 2.99 4.10
N HIS A 129 17.30 4.11 4.81
CA HIS A 129 17.53 4.20 6.23
C HIS A 129 16.29 4.75 6.92
N ALA A 130 15.65 3.94 7.77
CA ALA A 130 14.68 4.46 8.72
C ALA A 130 15.41 4.88 10.00
N GLU A 131 15.56 6.18 10.21
CA GLU A 131 16.08 6.72 11.47
C GLU A 131 14.92 6.93 12.44
N VAL A 132 14.81 6.04 13.41
CA VAL A 132 13.98 6.26 14.61
C VAL A 132 14.86 5.99 15.81
N GLN A 133 15.00 7.01 16.64
CA GLN A 133 15.77 7.07 17.89
C GLN A 133 16.42 5.73 18.30
N ASP A 134 17.72 5.61 18.01
CA ASP A 134 18.65 4.49 18.26
C ASP A 134 18.46 3.19 17.47
N GLN A 135 18.62 3.24 16.14
CA GLN A 135 19.59 2.44 15.34
C GLN A 135 19.21 2.41 13.84
N PRO A 136 20.09 2.82 12.92
CA PRO A 136 19.89 2.61 11.48
C PRO A 136 20.09 1.13 11.13
N ARG A 137 19.18 0.56 10.34
CA ARG A 137 19.37 -0.74 9.69
C ARG A 137 19.41 -0.53 8.18
N ASP A 138 20.44 -1.09 7.56
CA ASP A 138 20.66 -1.09 6.11
C ASP A 138 19.92 -2.25 5.46
N TRP A 139 19.27 -2.00 4.32
CA TRP A 139 18.69 -3.05 3.48
C TRP A 139 18.98 -2.77 1.99
N ASP A 140 19.82 -3.62 1.39
CA ASP A 140 20.24 -3.51 -0.01
C ASP A 140 19.51 -4.54 -0.87
N HIS A 141 18.42 -4.20 -1.57
CA HIS A 141 17.95 -5.02 -2.69
C HIS A 141 17.19 -4.21 -3.74
N ALA A 142 17.86 -3.83 -4.83
CA ALA A 142 17.20 -3.46 -6.09
C ALA A 142 17.43 -4.58 -7.13
N ALA A 143 16.36 -5.23 -7.63
CA ALA A 143 16.46 -6.12 -8.78
C ALA A 143 15.13 -6.29 -9.59
N ALA A 144 15.21 -5.86 -10.87
CA ALA A 144 14.46 -6.28 -12.07
C ALA A 144 13.02 -5.78 -12.34
N PRO A 145 12.50 -5.87 -13.59
CA PRO A 145 12.90 -5.20 -14.84
C PRO A 145 12.15 -3.86 -15.08
N LEU A 146 11.41 -3.35 -14.09
CA LEU A 146 10.47 -2.23 -14.23
C LEU A 146 11.01 -0.88 -13.71
N GLY A 147 12.26 -0.81 -13.26
CA GLY A 147 12.79 0.39 -12.57
C GLY A 147 12.09 0.65 -11.23
N VAL A 148 11.62 -0.42 -10.56
CA VAL A 148 10.91 -0.37 -9.28
C VAL A 148 11.64 -1.23 -8.25
N CYS A 149 11.68 -0.76 -7.01
CA CYS A 149 12.16 -1.48 -5.83
C CYS A 149 11.14 -1.31 -4.71
N VAL A 150 10.88 -2.38 -3.94
CA VAL A 150 10.05 -2.30 -2.72
C VAL A 150 10.94 -2.69 -1.55
N VAL A 151 10.97 -1.82 -0.55
CA VAL A 151 11.68 -2.04 0.70
C VAL A 151 10.68 -2.30 1.80
N GLU A 152 10.92 -3.34 2.59
CA GLU A 152 10.10 -3.70 3.74
C GLU A 152 10.84 -3.34 5.04
N LEU A 153 10.22 -2.48 5.84
CA LEU A 153 10.70 -2.04 7.15
C LEU A 153 9.91 -2.73 8.25
N GLU A 154 10.56 -3.63 8.99
CA GLU A 154 9.97 -4.27 10.16
C GLU A 154 10.04 -3.33 11.38
N ILE A 155 8.86 -3.02 11.92
CA ILE A 155 8.67 -2.10 13.04
C ILE A 155 8.82 -2.86 14.37
N PRO A 156 9.77 -2.47 15.24
CA PRO A 156 10.02 -3.20 16.47
C PRO A 156 8.80 -3.26 17.40
N ALA A 157 8.52 -4.43 17.97
CA ALA A 157 7.39 -4.65 18.89
C ALA A 157 7.32 -3.65 20.07
N ARG A 158 8.48 -3.17 20.53
CA ARG A 158 8.61 -2.18 21.61
C ARG A 158 7.94 -0.84 21.30
N TRP A 159 7.83 -0.47 20.02
CA TRP A 159 7.22 0.80 19.59
C TRP A 159 5.71 0.79 19.82
N PHE A 160 5.05 -0.36 19.67
CA PHE A 160 3.62 -0.49 19.96
C PHE A 160 3.29 -0.51 21.46
N SER A 161 4.29 -0.67 22.33
CA SER A 161 4.12 -0.82 23.78
C SER A 161 4.12 0.53 24.53
N LEU A 162 4.55 1.61 23.88
CA LEU A 162 4.70 2.95 24.48
C LEU A 162 3.36 3.59 24.87
N GLY A 163 2.26 3.23 24.19
CA GLY A 163 0.91 3.70 24.52
C GLY A 163 0.30 3.12 25.82
N SER A 164 0.79 1.97 26.31
CA SER A 164 0.22 1.31 27.50
C SER A 164 0.73 1.91 28.82
N HIS A 165 1.98 2.38 28.85
CA HIS A 165 2.62 2.83 30.08
C HIS A 165 2.23 4.25 30.53
N ARG A 166 1.69 5.10 29.63
CA ARG A 166 1.25 6.45 29.99
C ARG A 166 -0.22 6.51 30.45
N SER A 167 -1.05 5.55 30.04
CA SER A 167 -2.46 5.46 30.45
C SER A 167 -2.65 5.11 31.94
N ARG A 168 -1.70 4.41 32.58
CA ARG A 168 -1.82 3.96 33.99
C ARG A 168 -1.41 4.98 35.05
N ARG A 169 -0.95 6.18 34.66
CA ARG A 169 -0.50 7.23 35.60
C ARG A 169 -1.38 8.48 35.63
N ARG A 170 -2.59 8.41 35.09
CA ARG A 170 -3.60 9.45 35.28
C ARG A 170 -4.70 8.90 36.18
N ASP A 171 -4.57 9.24 37.46
CA ASP A 171 -5.65 9.07 38.43
C ASP A 171 -6.95 9.69 37.86
N ARG A 172 -7.98 8.87 37.99
CA ARG A 172 -9.41 9.15 38.14
C ARG A 172 -9.82 10.64 38.13
N ASP A 173 -10.82 10.94 37.30
CA ASP A 173 -11.62 12.17 37.21
C ASP A 173 -11.19 13.25 36.22
N THR A 174 -11.11 12.93 34.92
CA THR A 174 -11.57 13.82 33.83
C THR A 174 -11.64 13.04 32.50
N PRO A 175 -12.74 13.13 31.71
CA PRO A 175 -12.74 12.61 30.35
C PRO A 175 -11.92 13.54 29.45
N SER A 176 -10.64 13.26 29.28
CA SER A 176 -9.81 13.88 28.24
C SER A 176 -10.10 13.22 26.88
N PRO A 177 -10.03 13.97 25.76
CA PRO A 177 -10.14 13.37 24.43
C PRO A 177 -9.06 12.31 24.23
N PRO A 178 -9.29 11.28 23.39
CA PRO A 178 -8.28 10.26 23.09
C PRO A 178 -7.01 10.96 22.58
N GLU A 179 -5.87 10.70 23.23
CA GLU A 179 -4.57 11.18 22.75
C GLU A 179 -4.34 10.62 21.33
N PRO A 180 -3.81 11.43 20.39
CA PRO A 180 -3.55 10.97 19.03
C PRO A 180 -2.54 9.81 19.05
N PRO A 181 -2.68 8.85 18.11
CA PRO A 181 -1.74 7.75 17.98
C PRO A 181 -0.30 8.28 17.80
N GLU A 182 0.67 7.62 18.43
CA GLU A 182 2.09 7.96 18.29
C GLU A 182 2.49 7.73 16.83
N ALA A 183 3.00 8.79 16.18
CA ALA A 183 3.38 8.75 14.77
C ALA A 183 4.91 8.76 14.65
N ALA A 184 5.45 7.85 13.85
CA ALA A 184 6.87 7.81 13.51
C ALA A 184 7.12 8.58 12.20
N GLU A 185 8.26 9.25 12.08
CA GLU A 185 8.68 9.86 10.81
C GLU A 185 9.43 8.84 9.97
N LEU A 186 9.06 8.74 8.70
CA LEU A 186 9.78 7.97 7.70
C LEU A 186 10.65 8.90 6.88
N HIS A 187 11.92 8.53 6.74
CA HIS A 187 12.92 9.21 5.92
C HIS A 187 13.59 8.18 5.02
N TYR A 188 14.11 8.62 3.87
CA TYR A 188 14.90 7.78 2.97
C TYR A 188 16.09 8.55 2.42
N SER A 189 17.12 7.84 1.97
CA SER A 189 18.28 8.41 1.30
C SER A 189 18.57 7.62 0.04
N VAL A 190 19.30 8.22 -0.90
CA VAL A 190 19.77 7.50 -2.09
C VAL A 190 21.29 7.51 -2.06
N GLY A 191 21.89 6.32 -2.17
CA GLY A 191 23.34 6.13 -2.15
C GLY A 191 23.82 5.38 -3.40
N GLY A 192 25.02 5.70 -3.86
CA GLY A 192 25.66 4.93 -4.92
C GLY A 192 26.09 3.53 -4.44
N PRO A 193 26.25 2.54 -5.34
CA PRO A 193 26.73 1.21 -4.96
C PRO A 193 28.08 1.30 -4.23
N GLY A 194 28.12 0.91 -2.95
CA GLY A 194 29.34 0.90 -2.14
C GLY A 194 29.66 2.21 -1.38
N GLU A 195 28.77 3.21 -1.40
CA GLU A 195 28.93 4.47 -0.66
C GLU A 195 28.12 4.49 0.64
N CYS A 196 28.35 3.50 1.51
CA CYS A 196 27.74 3.45 2.83
C CYS A 196 28.18 4.67 3.67
N GLY A 197 27.23 5.51 4.08
CA GLY A 197 27.45 6.68 4.93
C GLY A 197 27.88 7.98 4.23
N LYS A 198 27.91 8.02 2.88
CA LYS A 198 28.11 9.24 2.09
C LYS A 198 26.94 9.56 1.15
N GLY A 199 25.79 8.96 1.41
CA GLY A 199 24.55 9.23 0.66
C GLY A 199 24.08 10.68 0.83
N GLU A 200 23.16 11.07 -0.05
CA GLU A 200 22.44 12.35 0.08
C GLU A 200 21.77 12.48 1.45
N PRO A 201 21.55 13.72 1.95
CA PRO A 201 20.84 13.92 3.20
C PRO A 201 19.45 13.24 3.17
N PRO A 202 19.01 12.65 4.30
CA PRO A 202 17.73 11.96 4.36
C PRO A 202 16.57 12.90 3.97
N GLN A 203 15.71 12.40 3.09
CA GLN A 203 14.51 13.06 2.59
C GLN A 203 13.29 12.55 3.36
N PHE A 204 12.44 13.48 3.81
CA PHE A 204 11.21 13.13 4.51
C PHE A 204 10.20 12.48 3.56
N LEU A 205 9.72 11.29 3.92
CA LEU A 205 8.71 10.53 3.17
C LEU A 205 7.29 10.80 3.69
N GLY A 206 7.11 10.81 5.01
CA GLY A 206 5.80 10.94 5.62
C GLY A 206 5.73 10.48 7.08
N MET A 207 4.54 10.60 7.66
CA MET A 207 4.23 10.12 9.00
C MET A 207 3.61 8.72 8.94
N LEU A 208 4.06 7.82 9.82
CA LEU A 208 3.55 6.47 9.98
C LEU A 208 2.85 6.33 11.34
N GLU A 209 1.55 6.10 11.35
CA GLU A 209 0.79 5.90 12.59
C GLU A 209 1.06 4.52 13.21
N LEU A 210 1.44 4.50 14.49
CA LEU A 210 1.57 3.26 15.26
C LEU A 210 0.25 2.96 15.98
N ARG A 211 -0.52 2.00 15.46
CA ARG A 211 -1.78 1.58 16.08
C ARG A 211 -1.50 0.56 17.17
N ALA A 212 -2.18 0.71 18.30
CA ALA A 212 -2.21 -0.33 19.31
C ALA A 212 -2.77 -1.63 18.71
N GLY A 213 -2.35 -2.78 19.27
CA GLY A 213 -2.87 -4.08 18.84
C GLY A 213 -4.36 -4.15 19.06
N GLU A 214 -5.14 -3.97 17.99
CA GLU A 214 -6.55 -4.32 18.01
C GLU A 214 -6.66 -5.85 18.08
N PRO A 215 -7.58 -6.38 18.91
CA PRO A 215 -7.83 -7.82 18.90
C PRO A 215 -8.25 -8.24 17.50
N GLU A 216 -7.83 -9.43 17.07
CA GLU A 216 -8.25 -10.02 15.79
C GLU A 216 -9.75 -9.82 15.60
N ARG A 217 -10.14 -9.11 14.55
CA ARG A 217 -11.55 -8.91 14.23
C ARG A 217 -12.15 -10.29 14.01
N ARG A 218 -13.18 -10.61 14.79
CA ARG A 218 -13.85 -11.91 14.75
C ARG A 218 -15.32 -11.71 14.47
N GLN A 219 -15.85 -12.56 13.61
CA GLN A 219 -17.26 -12.62 13.32
C GLN A 219 -17.91 -13.74 14.14
N GLU A 220 -18.94 -13.39 14.89
CA GLU A 220 -19.72 -14.33 15.68
C GLU A 220 -21.06 -14.64 15.00
N VAL A 221 -21.35 -15.93 14.87
CA VAL A 221 -22.58 -16.42 14.26
C VAL A 221 -23.19 -17.49 15.16
N ARG A 222 -24.52 -17.50 15.28
CA ARG A 222 -25.23 -18.55 16.02
C ARG A 222 -25.31 -19.80 15.14
N LEU A 223 -24.80 -20.92 15.63
CA LEU A 223 -25.02 -22.22 15.00
C LEU A 223 -26.42 -22.73 15.34
N ASP A 224 -26.84 -22.54 16.59
CA ASP A 224 -28.19 -22.79 17.10
C ASP A 224 -28.48 -21.89 18.33
N ASP A 225 -29.53 -22.21 19.10
CA ASP A 225 -29.93 -21.46 20.30
C ASP A 225 -28.93 -21.53 21.48
N LYS A 226 -28.01 -22.50 21.47
CA LYS A 226 -27.11 -22.85 22.58
C LYS A 226 -25.62 -22.73 22.21
N VAL A 227 -25.28 -22.69 20.93
CA VAL A 227 -23.91 -22.77 20.40
C VAL A 227 -23.64 -21.61 19.45
N MET A 228 -22.52 -20.94 19.67
CA MET A 228 -22.02 -19.86 18.82
C MET A 228 -20.66 -20.22 18.21
N LEU A 229 -20.45 -19.76 16.98
CA LEU A 229 -19.22 -19.90 16.20
C LEU A 229 -18.56 -18.53 16.08
N SER A 230 -17.28 -18.44 16.40
CA SER A 230 -16.44 -17.26 16.21
C SER A 230 -15.29 -17.60 15.26
N VAL A 231 -15.21 -16.89 14.12
CA VAL A 231 -14.18 -17.06 13.08
C VAL A 231 -13.49 -15.74 12.77
N PRO A 232 -12.26 -15.74 12.23
CA PRO A 232 -11.61 -14.49 11.81
C PRO A 232 -12.40 -13.77 10.73
N ASP A 233 -12.55 -12.46 10.89
CA ASP A 233 -13.11 -11.52 9.91
C ASP A 233 -11.96 -10.91 9.09
N ALA A 234 -11.27 -11.78 8.35
CA ALA A 234 -10.12 -11.42 7.52
C ALA A 234 -10.03 -12.35 6.30
N THR A 235 -9.47 -11.82 5.21
CA THR A 235 -9.14 -12.62 4.03
C THR A 235 -7.93 -13.50 4.32
N LEU A 236 -8.06 -14.81 4.10
CA LEU A 236 -7.00 -15.78 4.36
C LEU A 236 -6.18 -16.08 3.12
N ARG A 237 -4.98 -16.62 3.32
CA ARG A 237 -4.09 -17.07 2.23
C ARG A 237 -4.06 -18.59 2.08
N PRO A 238 -3.84 -19.11 0.87
CA PRO A 238 -3.49 -20.51 0.68
C PRO A 238 -2.29 -20.89 1.56
N GLY A 239 -2.35 -22.05 2.22
CA GLY A 239 -1.34 -22.52 3.16
C GLY A 239 -1.49 -21.99 4.59
N GLN A 240 -2.33 -20.97 4.81
CA GLN A 240 -2.57 -20.41 6.14
C GLN A 240 -3.44 -21.34 6.99
N ARG A 241 -3.18 -21.35 8.30
CA ARG A 241 -4.06 -21.95 9.31
C ARG A 241 -4.79 -20.87 10.09
N PHE A 242 -6.02 -21.14 10.48
CA PHE A 242 -6.82 -20.24 11.29
C PHE A 242 -7.64 -20.99 12.33
N ARG A 243 -8.04 -20.28 13.39
CA ARG A 243 -8.75 -20.86 14.52
C ARG A 243 -10.21 -20.42 14.56
N ALA A 244 -11.11 -21.38 14.43
CA ALA A 244 -12.53 -21.21 14.76
C ALA A 244 -12.77 -21.58 16.22
N THR A 245 -13.50 -20.74 16.95
CA THR A 245 -13.83 -20.96 18.36
C THR A 245 -15.32 -21.21 18.49
N ILE A 246 -15.69 -22.27 19.20
CA ILE A 246 -17.06 -22.59 19.56
C ILE A 246 -17.28 -22.19 21.01
N THR A 247 -18.31 -21.39 21.26
CA THR A 247 -18.73 -20.99 22.61
C THR A 247 -20.09 -21.58 22.93
N LEU A 248 -20.26 -22.01 24.17
CA LEU A 248 -21.54 -22.49 24.70
C LEU A 248 -22.22 -21.37 25.47
N ARG A 249 -23.52 -21.23 25.26
CA ARG A 249 -24.38 -20.32 26.03
C ARG A 249 -24.79 -20.96 27.36
N ASN A 250 -25.20 -20.12 28.31
CA ASN A 250 -25.57 -20.54 29.67
C ASN A 250 -26.72 -21.57 29.74
N ASN A 251 -27.54 -21.65 28.69
CA ASN A 251 -28.66 -22.59 28.57
C ASN A 251 -28.25 -24.01 28.09
N PHE A 252 -26.95 -24.28 27.94
CA PHE A 252 -26.45 -25.58 27.52
C PHE A 252 -26.45 -26.58 28.68
N THR A 253 -27.29 -27.62 28.58
CA THR A 253 -27.48 -28.64 29.63
C THR A 253 -27.07 -30.05 29.22
N ALA A 254 -26.67 -30.25 27.96
CA ALA A 254 -26.35 -31.58 27.44
C ALA A 254 -25.02 -32.12 27.99
N HIS A 255 -24.88 -33.45 28.05
CA HIS A 255 -23.63 -34.12 28.46
C HIS A 255 -22.57 -34.18 27.35
N GLY A 256 -22.94 -33.80 26.13
CA GLY A 256 -22.07 -33.82 24.96
C GLY A 256 -22.80 -33.26 23.74
N LEU A 257 -22.02 -33.00 22.69
CA LEU A 257 -22.51 -32.61 21.37
C LEU A 257 -21.58 -33.18 20.31
N THR A 258 -22.11 -33.36 19.11
CA THR A 258 -21.33 -33.72 17.91
C THR A 258 -21.41 -32.57 16.93
N LEU A 259 -20.25 -32.07 16.48
CA LEU A 259 -20.14 -31.01 15.49
C LEU A 259 -19.69 -31.60 14.16
N ARG A 260 -20.51 -31.47 13.12
CA ARG A 260 -20.16 -31.88 11.75
C ARG A 260 -19.78 -30.65 10.94
N VAL A 261 -18.58 -30.68 10.39
CA VAL A 261 -18.00 -29.61 9.57
C VAL A 261 -17.70 -30.16 8.19
N LYS A 262 -18.43 -29.67 7.19
CA LYS A 262 -18.20 -30.00 5.78
C LYS A 262 -17.48 -28.85 5.10
N ALA A 263 -16.24 -29.07 4.72
CA ALA A 263 -15.39 -28.08 4.10
C ALA A 263 -15.18 -28.37 2.61
N LYS A 264 -15.33 -27.34 1.77
CA LYS A 264 -15.19 -27.45 0.30
C LYS A 264 -14.04 -26.57 -0.20
N LYS A 265 -13.68 -26.76 -1.48
CA LYS A 265 -12.73 -25.91 -2.21
C LYS A 265 -11.37 -25.77 -1.50
N GLY A 266 -10.80 -26.88 -1.01
CA GLY A 266 -9.49 -26.88 -0.37
C GLY A 266 -9.47 -26.35 1.06
N LEU A 267 -10.60 -26.32 1.77
CA LEU A 267 -10.63 -26.14 3.22
C LEU A 267 -10.63 -27.49 3.94
N GLN A 268 -9.98 -27.57 5.10
CA GLN A 268 -9.99 -28.76 5.96
C GLN A 268 -9.85 -28.41 7.43
N VAL A 269 -10.48 -29.21 8.29
CA VAL A 269 -10.24 -29.20 9.74
C VAL A 269 -9.06 -30.13 10.02
N VAL A 270 -8.04 -29.60 10.69
CA VAL A 270 -6.78 -30.32 10.98
C VAL A 270 -6.74 -30.82 12.42
N ALA A 271 -7.24 -30.01 13.36
CA ALA A 271 -7.23 -30.36 14.77
C ALA A 271 -8.44 -29.79 15.51
N ALA A 272 -8.75 -30.39 16.66
CA ALA A 272 -9.81 -29.96 17.57
C ALA A 272 -9.31 -30.07 19.01
N HIS A 273 -9.36 -28.96 19.75
CA HIS A 273 -8.82 -28.84 21.09
C HIS A 273 -9.91 -28.29 22.03
N PRO A 274 -10.25 -28.98 23.13
CA PRO A 274 -11.12 -28.42 24.15
C PRO A 274 -10.48 -27.17 24.76
N ALA A 275 -11.26 -26.10 24.93
CA ALA A 275 -10.79 -24.89 25.61
C ALA A 275 -10.50 -25.16 27.10
N ILE A 276 -11.23 -26.10 27.70
CA ILE A 276 -11.04 -26.57 29.08
C ILE A 276 -10.88 -28.10 29.06
N PRO A 277 -9.66 -28.62 28.85
CA PRO A 277 -9.40 -30.07 28.73
C PRO A 277 -9.77 -30.90 29.97
N SER A 278 -9.85 -30.27 31.15
CA SER A 278 -10.28 -30.93 32.39
C SER A 278 -11.79 -31.16 32.48
N ALA A 279 -12.60 -30.37 31.75
CA ALA A 279 -14.05 -30.46 31.77
C ALA A 279 -14.61 -31.22 30.56
N TRP A 280 -13.89 -31.22 29.43
CA TRP A 280 -14.37 -31.72 28.14
C TRP A 280 -13.33 -32.58 27.41
N SER A 281 -13.76 -33.70 26.84
CA SER A 281 -13.02 -34.39 25.76
C SER A 281 -13.56 -33.97 24.40
N ALA A 282 -12.68 -33.93 23.41
CA ALA A 282 -13.01 -33.81 22.01
C ALA A 282 -12.29 -34.92 21.23
N HIS A 283 -13.04 -35.63 20.39
CA HIS A 283 -12.52 -36.62 19.46
C HIS A 283 -12.82 -36.18 18.03
N LEU A 284 -11.78 -36.02 17.21
CA LEU A 284 -11.89 -35.59 15.82
C LEU A 284 -11.73 -36.79 14.90
N GLU A 285 -12.76 -37.05 14.10
CA GLU A 285 -12.73 -37.98 12.98
C GLU A 285 -12.74 -37.18 11.68
N HIS A 286 -11.71 -37.36 10.85
CA HIS A 286 -11.66 -36.73 9.53
C HIS A 286 -11.90 -37.76 8.43
N SER A 287 -12.63 -37.36 7.41
CA SER A 287 -12.79 -38.11 6.16
C SER A 287 -12.61 -37.16 4.98
N ARG A 288 -11.78 -37.55 4.02
CA ARG A 288 -11.49 -36.76 2.83
C ARG A 288 -12.21 -37.40 1.64
N GLY A 289 -13.23 -36.72 1.14
CA GLY A 289 -13.91 -37.08 -0.11
C GLY A 289 -13.31 -36.34 -1.31
N PRO A 290 -13.70 -36.72 -2.55
CA PRO A 290 -13.17 -36.13 -3.78
C PRO A 290 -13.61 -34.67 -4.00
N LYS A 291 -14.71 -34.22 -3.38
CA LYS A 291 -15.26 -32.86 -3.56
C LYS A 291 -15.28 -32.02 -2.28
N HIS A 292 -15.11 -32.65 -1.12
CA HIS A 292 -15.21 -32.02 0.18
C HIS A 292 -14.50 -32.86 1.23
N SER A 293 -13.97 -32.20 2.25
CA SER A 293 -13.55 -32.86 3.49
C SER A 293 -14.70 -32.77 4.51
N LEU A 294 -14.87 -33.82 5.30
CA LEU A 294 -15.84 -33.88 6.39
C LEU A 294 -15.08 -34.18 7.68
N ALA A 295 -15.26 -33.31 8.65
CA ALA A 295 -14.77 -33.48 10.01
C ALA A 295 -15.96 -33.65 10.96
N VAL A 296 -15.90 -34.68 11.79
CA VAL A 296 -16.88 -34.94 12.84
C VAL A 296 -16.17 -34.87 14.17
N VAL A 297 -16.54 -33.87 14.99
CA VAL A 297 -15.95 -33.67 16.31
C VAL A 297 -16.97 -34.09 17.36
N THR A 298 -16.69 -35.17 18.06
CA THR A 298 -17.53 -35.65 19.16
C THR A 298 -16.98 -35.15 20.48
N CYS A 299 -17.77 -34.35 21.18
CA CYS A 299 -17.39 -33.77 22.45
C CYS A 299 -18.21 -34.36 23.60
N ARG A 300 -17.55 -34.72 24.71
CA ARG A 300 -18.20 -35.27 25.90
C ARG A 300 -17.69 -34.60 27.16
N ARG A 301 -18.60 -34.34 28.10
CA ARG A 301 -18.27 -33.77 29.40
C ARG A 301 -17.60 -34.85 30.26
N ILE A 302 -16.43 -34.56 30.80
CA ILE A 302 -15.65 -35.46 31.66
C ILE A 302 -15.67 -35.00 33.13
N GLY A 303 -15.75 -33.69 33.36
CA GLY A 303 -15.67 -33.12 34.70
C GLY A 303 -16.52 -31.87 34.86
N ASP A 304 -16.43 -31.27 36.05
CA ASP A 304 -17.07 -29.99 36.33
C ASP A 304 -16.20 -28.82 35.86
N ILE A 305 -16.86 -27.79 35.36
CA ILE A 305 -16.20 -26.57 34.87
C ILE A 305 -15.67 -25.82 36.10
N PRO A 306 -14.34 -25.61 36.23
CA PRO A 306 -13.79 -24.90 37.39
C PRO A 306 -14.30 -23.45 37.39
N GLY A 307 -14.97 -23.03 38.46
CA GLY A 307 -15.37 -21.64 38.66
C GLY A 307 -16.85 -21.28 38.45
N SER A 308 -17.81 -22.20 38.64
CA SER A 308 -19.25 -21.85 38.66
C SER A 308 -19.69 -21.00 39.88
N SER A 309 -18.76 -20.34 40.56
CA SER A 309 -18.99 -19.40 41.64
C SER A 309 -18.63 -17.99 41.18
N GLY A 310 -19.61 -17.27 40.63
CA GLY A 310 -19.66 -15.81 40.70
C GLY A 310 -18.82 -15.03 39.69
N ARG A 311 -19.29 -14.97 38.43
CA ARG A 311 -19.41 -13.80 37.52
C ARG A 311 -19.71 -14.38 36.14
N VAL A 312 -20.98 -14.30 35.73
CA VAL A 312 -21.49 -14.91 34.49
C VAL A 312 -20.88 -14.18 33.30
N SER A 313 -19.83 -14.76 32.70
CA SER A 313 -19.56 -14.52 31.29
C SER A 313 -20.66 -15.24 30.53
N ASP A 314 -21.47 -14.51 29.75
CA ASP A 314 -22.71 -15.02 29.11
C ASP A 314 -22.50 -16.15 28.09
N SER A 315 -21.24 -16.44 27.77
CA SER A 315 -20.81 -17.56 26.95
C SER A 315 -19.37 -17.93 27.32
N ALA A 316 -19.06 -19.23 27.35
CA ALA A 316 -17.71 -19.73 27.61
C ALA A 316 -17.16 -20.45 26.37
N ALA A 317 -15.89 -20.19 26.05
CA ALA A 317 -15.18 -20.94 25.02
C ALA A 317 -15.12 -22.42 25.42
N PHE A 318 -15.50 -23.27 24.49
CA PHE A 318 -15.69 -24.70 24.70
C PHE A 318 -14.75 -25.53 23.84
N LEU A 319 -14.59 -25.16 22.57
CA LEU A 319 -13.78 -25.89 21.60
C LEU A 319 -13.07 -24.93 20.66
N HIS A 320 -11.80 -25.20 20.38
CA HIS A 320 -11.01 -24.55 19.35
C HIS A 320 -10.75 -25.54 18.22
N LEU A 321 -11.16 -25.18 17.01
CA LEU A 321 -10.87 -25.92 15.80
C LEU A 321 -9.76 -25.21 15.04
N GLU A 322 -8.78 -25.99 14.60
CA GLU A 322 -7.75 -25.50 13.70
C GLU A 322 -8.08 -25.95 12.28
N LEU A 323 -8.26 -24.98 11.39
CA LEU A 323 -8.57 -25.19 9.99
C LEU A 323 -7.38 -24.75 9.14
N ALA A 324 -7.16 -25.44 8.03
CA ALA A 324 -6.13 -25.10 7.06
C ALA A 324 -6.76 -24.81 5.70
N VAL A 325 -6.18 -23.81 5.02
CA VAL A 325 -6.43 -23.51 3.63
C VAL A 325 -5.38 -24.26 2.80
N GLU A 326 -5.79 -25.20 1.96
CA GLU A 326 -4.89 -25.92 1.07
C GLU A 326 -4.42 -25.03 -0.09
N ASN A 327 -3.17 -25.25 -0.52
CA ASN A 327 -2.60 -24.65 -1.71
C ASN A 327 -3.35 -25.17 -2.95
N GLY A 328 -4.04 -24.29 -3.68
CA GLY A 328 -4.68 -24.66 -4.95
C GLY A 328 -6.17 -24.30 -5.10
N THR A 329 -6.72 -24.76 -6.22
CA THR A 329 -7.90 -24.29 -6.95
C THR A 329 -9.20 -24.27 -6.14
N GLY A 330 -9.46 -23.13 -5.52
CA GLY A 330 -10.76 -22.75 -5.00
C GLY A 330 -10.97 -21.28 -5.30
N GLY A 331 -12.12 -20.93 -5.88
CA GLY A 331 -12.50 -19.52 -6.05
C GLY A 331 -12.48 -18.76 -4.71
N PRO A 332 -12.55 -17.42 -4.75
CA PRO A 332 -12.28 -16.55 -3.59
C PRO A 332 -13.14 -16.89 -2.38
N ALA A 333 -14.44 -17.16 -2.59
CA ALA A 333 -15.32 -17.63 -1.54
C ALA A 333 -15.29 -19.17 -1.40
N ARG A 334 -14.80 -19.65 -0.25
CA ARG A 334 -14.71 -21.08 0.12
C ARG A 334 -15.70 -21.42 1.23
N PRO A 335 -16.72 -22.26 0.96
CA PRO A 335 -17.77 -22.52 1.93
C PRO A 335 -17.42 -23.62 2.95
N LEU A 336 -17.79 -23.38 4.20
CA LEU A 336 -17.85 -24.32 5.32
C LEU A 336 -19.30 -24.49 5.74
N THR A 337 -19.77 -25.74 5.82
CA THR A 337 -21.09 -26.03 6.39
C THR A 337 -20.92 -26.62 7.79
N TRP A 338 -21.60 -26.01 8.74
CA TRP A 338 -21.58 -26.38 10.15
C TRP A 338 -22.94 -26.94 10.55
N GLN A 339 -22.92 -28.04 11.31
CA GLN A 339 -24.12 -28.69 11.80
C GLN A 339 -23.84 -29.22 13.21
N VAL A 340 -24.72 -28.88 14.15
CA VAL A 340 -24.65 -29.32 15.56
C VAL A 340 -25.66 -30.43 15.78
N GLU A 341 -25.23 -31.49 16.47
CA GLU A 341 -26.05 -32.64 16.81
C GLU A 341 -25.96 -32.92 18.31
N TYR A 342 -27.11 -33.18 18.93
CA TYR A 342 -27.21 -33.51 20.35
C TYR A 342 -27.61 -34.98 20.54
N PRO A 343 -27.15 -35.64 21.61
CA PRO A 343 -27.58 -37.00 21.95
C PRO A 343 -29.10 -37.10 22.12
N GLY A 344 -29.74 -38.07 21.46
CA GLY A 344 -31.17 -38.35 21.60
C GLY A 344 -32.11 -37.42 20.82
N GLN A 345 -31.57 -36.54 19.99
CA GLN A 345 -32.35 -35.62 19.16
C GLN A 345 -32.81 -36.28 17.84
N ASP A 346 -34.05 -36.00 17.42
CA ASP A 346 -34.65 -36.54 16.19
C ASP A 346 -33.86 -36.08 14.96
N PRO A 347 -33.49 -36.98 14.01
CA PRO A 347 -32.85 -36.60 12.75
C PRO A 347 -33.57 -35.50 11.97
N GLU A 348 -34.90 -35.36 12.08
CA GLU A 348 -35.67 -34.27 11.43
C GLU A 348 -35.33 -32.87 11.99
N SER A 349 -34.88 -32.80 13.24
CA SER A 349 -34.49 -31.55 13.92
C SER A 349 -33.01 -31.17 13.71
N GLN A 350 -32.26 -31.95 12.92
CA GLN A 350 -30.87 -31.67 12.54
C GLN A 350 -30.76 -30.82 11.26
N LYS A 351 -31.84 -30.12 10.87
CA LYS A 351 -31.93 -29.37 9.59
C LYS A 351 -31.18 -28.04 9.61
N ASP A 352 -30.89 -27.48 10.78
CA ASP A 352 -30.17 -26.22 10.90
C ASP A 352 -28.71 -26.40 10.49
N LYS A 353 -28.39 -25.86 9.32
CA LYS A 353 -27.06 -25.88 8.72
C LYS A 353 -26.65 -24.45 8.48
N LEU A 354 -25.61 -24.01 9.17
CA LEU A 354 -24.98 -22.75 8.86
C LEU A 354 -23.97 -22.95 7.74
N VAL A 355 -24.11 -22.21 6.65
CA VAL A 355 -23.05 -22.10 5.63
C VAL A 355 -22.30 -20.81 5.88
N TRP A 356 -21.00 -20.93 6.08
CA TRP A 356 -20.07 -19.82 6.24
C TRP A 356 -19.15 -19.74 5.03
N GLU A 357 -18.94 -18.55 4.46
CA GLU A 357 -18.01 -18.36 3.35
C GLU A 357 -16.74 -17.67 3.83
N ILE A 358 -15.61 -18.36 3.64
CA ILE A 358 -14.30 -17.82 3.94
C ILE A 358 -13.75 -17.17 2.68
N GLN A 359 -13.30 -15.93 2.81
CA GLN A 359 -12.60 -15.25 1.74
C GLN A 359 -11.14 -15.70 1.72
N VAL A 360 -10.70 -16.22 0.59
CA VAL A 360 -9.31 -16.61 0.33
C VAL A 360 -8.81 -15.86 -0.88
N ALA A 361 -7.74 -15.11 -0.71
CA ALA A 361 -7.04 -14.44 -1.80
C ALA A 361 -5.70 -15.13 -2.05
N GLU A 362 -5.43 -15.49 -3.31
CA GLU A 362 -4.14 -16.02 -3.72
C GLU A 362 -3.05 -14.95 -3.66
N ARG A 363 -3.42 -13.70 -3.95
CA ARG A 363 -2.54 -12.54 -3.93
C ARG A 363 -3.17 -11.49 -3.02
N GLU A 364 -2.40 -11.02 -2.04
CA GLU A 364 -2.83 -9.97 -1.14
C GLU A 364 -2.25 -8.65 -1.63
N ILE A 365 -2.99 -7.98 -2.52
CA ILE A 365 -2.59 -6.68 -3.08
C ILE A 365 -2.75 -5.63 -1.98
N ARG A 366 -1.65 -4.98 -1.61
CA ARG A 366 -1.61 -3.90 -0.62
C ARG A 366 -1.85 -2.54 -1.26
N ALA A 367 -1.27 -2.32 -2.43
CA ALA A 367 -1.39 -1.05 -3.13
C ALA A 367 -1.36 -1.23 -4.65
N LEU A 368 -2.05 -0.32 -5.35
CA LEU A 368 -1.86 -0.07 -6.77
C LEU A 368 -1.09 1.24 -6.90
N VAL A 369 0.08 1.19 -7.55
CA VAL A 369 0.96 2.35 -7.67
C VAL A 369 1.10 2.74 -9.14
N PRO A 370 0.75 3.98 -9.52
CA PRO A 370 0.99 4.49 -10.86
C PRO A 370 2.47 4.89 -11.00
N LEU A 371 3.15 4.24 -11.94
CA LEU A 371 4.45 4.62 -12.45
C LEU A 371 4.23 5.65 -13.55
N VAL A 372 4.64 6.89 -13.28
CA VAL A 372 4.44 8.03 -14.17
C VAL A 372 5.78 8.55 -14.67
N GLN A 373 5.81 8.97 -15.93
CA GLN A 373 6.96 9.64 -16.50
C GLN A 373 7.09 11.08 -15.99
N GLU A 374 5.95 11.76 -15.85
CA GLU A 374 5.85 13.16 -15.45
C GLU A 374 4.89 13.27 -14.26
N LEU A 375 5.30 14.02 -13.22
CA LEU A 375 4.47 14.26 -12.03
C LEU A 375 3.55 15.47 -12.21
N GLU A 376 3.89 16.36 -13.13
CA GLU A 376 3.15 17.57 -13.44
C GLU A 376 2.70 17.54 -14.90
N ILE A 377 1.43 17.91 -15.12
CA ILE A 377 0.82 17.91 -16.44
C ILE A 377 0.50 19.35 -16.81
N LEU A 378 1.14 19.86 -17.87
CA LEU A 378 0.78 21.14 -18.45
C LEU A 378 0.00 20.93 -19.75
N ASN A 379 -1.25 21.40 -19.77
CA ASN A 379 -2.10 21.34 -20.95
C ASN A 379 -1.78 22.48 -21.93
N THR A 380 -1.04 22.16 -23.00
CA THR A 380 -0.71 23.09 -24.08
C THR A 380 -1.66 22.98 -25.28
N ALA A 381 -2.60 22.03 -25.27
CA ALA A 381 -3.56 21.82 -26.36
C ALA A 381 -4.40 23.05 -26.71
N PRO A 382 -4.78 23.95 -25.78
CA PRO A 382 -5.47 25.19 -26.13
C PRO A 382 -4.64 26.13 -27.03
N LEU A 383 -3.31 26.04 -26.97
CA LEU A 383 -2.39 26.88 -27.76
C LEU A 383 -1.99 26.21 -29.08
N THR A 384 -1.82 24.89 -29.07
CA THR A 384 -1.28 24.13 -30.21
C THR A 384 -2.35 23.41 -31.03
N GLY A 385 -3.53 23.19 -30.46
CA GLY A 385 -4.55 22.28 -31.00
C GLY A 385 -4.16 20.79 -30.91
N ILE A 386 -3.02 20.45 -30.30
CA ILE A 386 -2.51 19.07 -30.21
C ILE A 386 -2.77 18.54 -28.80
N PRO A 387 -3.52 17.44 -28.64
CA PRO A 387 -3.74 16.84 -27.33
C PRO A 387 -2.45 16.20 -26.81
N ARG A 388 -2.18 16.35 -25.50
CA ARG A 388 -1.04 15.73 -24.83
C ARG A 388 -1.49 14.42 -24.17
N VAL A 389 -0.73 13.35 -24.40
CA VAL A 389 -0.96 12.02 -23.82
C VAL A 389 0.27 11.62 -23.02
N ILE A 390 0.05 11.25 -21.76
CA ILE A 390 1.14 10.82 -20.85
C ILE A 390 0.93 9.34 -20.54
N PRO A 391 1.90 8.46 -20.85
CA PRO A 391 1.79 7.05 -20.53
C PRO A 391 1.89 6.85 -19.02
N VAL A 392 0.97 6.05 -18.48
CA VAL A 392 0.97 5.63 -17.08
C VAL A 392 0.96 4.11 -17.05
N LYS A 393 1.85 3.54 -16.25
CA LYS A 393 1.91 2.11 -16.00
C LYS A 393 1.49 1.84 -14.56
N VAL A 394 0.56 0.92 -14.33
CA VAL A 394 0.10 0.60 -12.97
C VAL A 394 0.69 -0.73 -12.54
N VAL A 395 1.29 -0.75 -11.35
CA VAL A 395 1.80 -1.96 -10.72
C VAL A 395 1.00 -2.28 -9.46
N ALA A 396 0.79 -3.57 -9.22
CA ALA A 396 0.28 -4.08 -7.96
C ALA A 396 1.44 -4.49 -7.05
N VAL A 397 1.41 -4.04 -5.81
CA VAL A 397 2.35 -4.44 -4.76
C VAL A 397 1.66 -5.39 -3.81
N GLU A 398 2.27 -6.55 -3.58
CA GLU A 398 1.79 -7.58 -2.67
C GLU A 398 2.30 -7.38 -1.24
N ALA A 399 1.61 -7.99 -0.29
CA ALA A 399 2.03 -8.03 1.12
C ALA A 399 3.41 -8.68 1.37
N GLY A 400 3.98 -9.40 0.39
CA GLY A 400 5.35 -9.94 0.48
C GLY A 400 6.39 -9.10 -0.25
N GLY A 401 6.08 -7.85 -0.59
CA GLY A 401 6.95 -6.96 -1.38
C GLY A 401 7.00 -7.29 -2.88
N GLY A 402 6.33 -8.36 -3.32
CA GLY A 402 6.26 -8.73 -4.74
C GLY A 402 5.59 -7.65 -5.58
N VAL A 403 6.18 -7.31 -6.72
CA VAL A 403 5.65 -6.32 -7.66
C VAL A 403 5.26 -7.01 -8.96
N SER A 404 4.06 -6.72 -9.46
CA SER A 404 3.63 -7.16 -10.79
C SER A 404 2.94 -6.05 -11.55
N GLU A 405 3.21 -5.95 -12.84
CA GLU A 405 2.38 -5.16 -13.76
C GLU A 405 0.97 -5.74 -13.83
N LEU A 406 -0.04 -4.87 -13.82
CA LEU A 406 -1.41 -5.29 -14.00
C LEU A 406 -1.69 -5.53 -15.49
N ALA A 407 -2.09 -6.75 -15.84
CA ALA A 407 -2.39 -7.13 -17.22
C ALA A 407 -3.80 -6.71 -17.67
N ASP A 408 -4.73 -6.58 -16.71
CA ASP A 408 -6.11 -6.18 -16.98
C ASP A 408 -6.26 -4.65 -16.93
N PRO A 409 -7.09 -4.05 -17.80
CA PRO A 409 -7.32 -2.61 -17.79
C PRO A 409 -7.95 -2.19 -16.46
N VAL A 410 -7.24 -1.34 -15.71
CA VAL A 410 -7.77 -0.72 -14.50
C VAL A 410 -8.90 0.21 -14.93
N GLY A 411 -10.07 0.10 -14.28
CA GLY A 411 -11.15 1.08 -14.43
C GLY A 411 -10.75 2.40 -13.78
N CYS A 412 -9.99 3.23 -14.48
CA CYS A 412 -9.63 4.57 -14.02
C CYS A 412 -10.66 5.58 -14.51
N GLU A 413 -11.05 6.51 -13.62
CA GLU A 413 -11.86 7.65 -13.99
C GLU A 413 -11.26 8.95 -13.46
N SER A 414 -11.42 10.02 -14.22
CA SER A 414 -11.09 11.37 -13.76
C SER A 414 -12.31 11.98 -13.08
N ALA A 415 -12.08 12.65 -11.94
CA ALA A 415 -13.09 13.46 -11.27
C ALA A 415 -13.60 14.61 -12.17
N ASP A 416 -12.75 15.11 -13.07
CA ASP A 416 -13.11 16.10 -14.07
C ASP A 416 -12.60 15.67 -15.47
N LYS A 417 -13.53 15.17 -16.28
CA LYS A 417 -13.27 14.69 -17.65
C LYS A 417 -13.01 15.84 -18.65
N GLN A 418 -13.29 17.09 -18.27
CA GLN A 418 -12.96 18.26 -19.07
C GLN A 418 -11.49 18.67 -18.87
N VAL A 419 -10.90 18.37 -17.71
CA VAL A 419 -9.50 18.68 -17.37
C VAL A 419 -8.56 17.52 -17.70
N LEU A 420 -8.91 16.30 -17.29
CA LEU A 420 -8.07 15.11 -17.49
C LEU A 420 -8.93 13.95 -18.01
N GLN A 421 -8.49 13.32 -19.09
CA GLN A 421 -9.09 12.10 -19.61
C GLN A 421 -8.15 10.93 -19.33
N VAL A 422 -8.72 9.81 -18.87
CA VAL A 422 -8.01 8.56 -18.61
C VAL A 422 -8.66 7.48 -19.45
N SER A 423 -7.84 6.66 -20.12
CA SER A 423 -8.28 5.68 -21.11
C SER A 423 -7.50 4.39 -21.00
#